data_AF-A0A937LFS8-F1
#
_entry.id   AF-A0A937LFS8-F1
#
_cell.length_a   1.000
_cell.length_b   1.000
_cell.length_c   1.000
_cell.angle_alpha   90.00
_cell.angle_beta   90.00
_cell.angle_gamma   90.00
#
_symmetry.space_group_name_H-M   'P 1'
#
loop_
_entity.id
_entity.type
_entity.pdbx_description
1 polymer ?
#
loop_
_entity_poly.entity_id
_entity_poly.type
_entity_poly.pdbx_seq_one_letter_code
_entity_poly.pdbx_strand_id
1 'polypeptide(L)'
;RMPATSEEWMLLAAVAEDLETAIWLLGEQLNGCDMRIEGVEIPSFTAGADDHDDHDHGDAHEDHEDHDEAENIDHVDFRVQYTFECADSLPSQLEVTAFAHFPAIERINTQWIIAGRPGFNELTVNASALSLE
;
A
#
# COMPACT_ATOMS: atom_id res chain seq x y z
N ARG A 1 10.96 -4.83 9.65
CA ARG A 1 11.94 -5.94 9.57
C ARG A 1 12.13 -6.43 8.13
N MET A 2 13.38 -6.57 7.67
CA MET A 2 13.68 -7.15 6.35
C MET A 2 13.26 -8.62 6.27
N PRO A 3 12.79 -9.12 5.11
CA PRO A 3 12.61 -10.55 4.90
C PRO A 3 13.91 -11.30 5.18
N ALA A 4 13.89 -12.28 6.08
CA ALA A 4 15.06 -13.04 6.51
C ALA A 4 15.20 -14.38 5.77
N THR A 5 14.12 -14.87 5.16
CA THR A 5 14.03 -16.17 4.50
C THR A 5 13.58 -16.03 3.05
N SER A 6 13.94 -16.99 2.20
CA SER A 6 13.47 -17.03 0.81
C SER A 6 11.94 -17.08 0.70
N GLU A 7 11.25 -17.68 1.68
CA GLU A 7 9.80 -17.69 1.75
C GLU A 7 9.24 -16.29 2.01
N GLU A 8 9.79 -15.55 2.99
CA GLU A 8 9.40 -14.15 3.24
C GLU A 8 9.70 -13.26 2.03
N TRP A 9 10.78 -13.49 1.28
CA TRP A 9 11.09 -12.77 0.03
C TRP A 9 10.10 -13.09 -1.10
N MET A 10 9.69 -14.35 -1.26
CA MET A 10 8.66 -14.72 -2.23
C MET A 10 7.30 -14.11 -1.86
N LEU A 11 6.97 -14.04 -0.56
CA LEU A 11 5.76 -13.36 -0.09
C LEU A 11 5.80 -11.87 -0.40
N LEU A 12 6.94 -11.19 -0.16
CA LEU A 12 7.08 -9.77 -0.49
C LEU A 12 6.91 -9.52 -2.00
N ALA A 13 7.48 -10.37 -2.84
CA ALA A 13 7.32 -10.25 -4.30
C ALA A 13 5.85 -10.44 -4.72
N ALA A 14 5.17 -11.45 -4.18
CA ALA A 14 3.75 -11.68 -4.46
C ALA A 14 2.87 -10.50 -4.00
N VAL A 15 3.15 -9.92 -2.83
CA VAL A 15 2.46 -8.71 -2.35
C VAL A 15 2.70 -7.54 -3.30
N ALA A 16 3.94 -7.35 -3.77
CA ALA A 16 4.25 -6.28 -4.72
C ALA A 16 3.45 -6.42 -6.03
N GLU A 17 3.32 -7.66 -6.54
CA GLU A 17 2.45 -7.94 -7.71
C GLU A 17 0.97 -7.68 -7.40
N ASP A 18 0.47 -8.07 -6.23
CA ASP A 18 -0.91 -7.80 -5.82
C ASP A 18 -1.20 -6.28 -5.80
N LEU A 19 -0.25 -5.47 -5.30
CA LEU A 19 -0.32 -4.01 -5.26
C LEU A 19 -0.35 -3.34 -6.64
N GLU A 20 0.08 -4.02 -7.71
CA GLU A 20 -0.10 -3.49 -9.08
C GLU A 20 -1.58 -3.48 -9.49
N THR A 21 -2.42 -4.21 -8.76
CA THR A 21 -3.87 -4.22 -8.93
C THR A 21 -4.57 -3.67 -7.70
N ALA A 22 -5.81 -3.19 -7.86
CA ALA A 22 -6.61 -2.77 -6.71
C ALA A 22 -7.49 -3.91 -6.15
N ILE A 23 -7.35 -5.14 -6.65
CA ILE A 23 -8.24 -6.26 -6.29
C ILE A 23 -8.04 -6.66 -4.82
N TRP A 24 -6.80 -6.64 -4.31
CA TRP A 24 -6.54 -6.91 -2.90
C TRP A 24 -7.26 -5.90 -1.98
N LEU A 25 -7.40 -4.64 -2.43
CA LEU A 25 -7.98 -3.55 -1.66
C LEU A 25 -9.51 -3.50 -1.76
N LEU A 26 -10.06 -3.58 -2.97
CA LEU A 26 -11.48 -3.32 -3.27
C LEU A 26 -12.21 -4.53 -3.86
N GLY A 27 -11.56 -5.69 -3.97
CA GLY A 27 -12.10 -6.83 -4.69
C GLY A 27 -12.44 -6.48 -6.15
N GLU A 28 -13.52 -7.08 -6.65
CA GLU A 28 -13.99 -6.90 -8.03
C GLU A 28 -15.04 -5.77 -8.18
N GLN A 29 -15.26 -4.97 -7.13
CA GLN A 29 -16.32 -3.95 -7.10
C GLN A 29 -16.19 -2.90 -8.21
N LEU A 30 -14.96 -2.66 -8.69
CA LEU A 30 -14.65 -1.70 -9.75
C LEU A 30 -14.16 -2.37 -11.05
N ASN A 31 -14.41 -3.66 -11.28
CA ASN A 31 -13.98 -4.36 -12.50
C ASN A 31 -14.60 -3.79 -13.80
N GLY A 32 -15.67 -3.00 -13.69
CA GLY A 32 -16.25 -2.26 -14.82
C GLY A 32 -15.53 -0.95 -15.16
N CYS A 33 -14.50 -0.57 -14.40
CA CYS A 33 -13.72 0.64 -14.59
C CYS A 33 -12.34 0.33 -15.18
N ASP A 34 -11.83 1.23 -16.01
CA ASP A 34 -10.43 1.19 -16.44
C ASP A 34 -9.54 1.69 -15.30
N MET A 35 -8.71 0.80 -14.76
CA MET A 35 -7.81 1.10 -13.64
C MET A 35 -6.39 1.37 -14.13
N ARG A 36 -5.71 2.34 -13.52
CA ARG A 36 -4.28 2.60 -13.69
C ARG A 36 -3.62 2.80 -12.33
N ILE A 37 -2.38 2.35 -12.21
CA ILE A 37 -1.55 2.63 -11.05
C ILE A 37 -0.71 3.88 -11.32
N GLU A 38 -0.73 4.82 -10.37
CA GLU A 38 0.01 6.08 -10.46
C GLU A 38 1.35 5.99 -9.74
N GLY A 39 1.41 5.23 -8.65
CA GLY A 39 2.63 5.07 -7.88
C GLY A 39 2.49 4.07 -6.73
N VAL A 40 3.60 3.40 -6.43
CA VAL A 40 3.76 2.49 -5.31
C VAL A 40 5.01 2.90 -4.56
N GLU A 41 4.87 3.18 -3.27
CA GLU A 41 5.98 3.46 -2.36
C GLU A 41 6.02 2.34 -1.32
N ILE A 42 6.97 1.44 -1.48
CA ILE A 42 7.26 0.38 -0.50
C ILE A 42 8.60 0.73 0.14
N PRO A 43 8.75 0.58 1.47
CA PRO A 43 10.02 0.81 2.13
C PRO A 43 11.14 0.00 1.48
N SER A 44 12.23 0.68 1.12
CA SER A 44 13.40 0.03 0.54
C SER A 44 14.16 -0.74 1.62
N PHE A 45 14.15 -2.07 1.52
CA PHE A 45 14.93 -2.95 2.37
C PHE A 45 16.31 -3.18 1.73
N THR A 46 17.22 -2.20 1.80
CA THR A 46 18.60 -2.40 1.31
C THR A 46 19.34 -3.36 2.23
N ALA A 47 19.41 -4.63 1.85
CA ALA A 47 20.27 -5.62 2.49
C ALA A 47 21.73 -5.21 2.27
N GLY A 48 22.50 -5.05 3.36
CA GLY A 48 23.95 -5.05 3.29
C GLY A 48 24.45 -6.43 2.87
N ALA A 49 24.50 -6.68 1.57
CA ALA A 49 25.25 -7.78 0.97
C ALA A 49 26.06 -7.23 -0.21
N ASP A 50 27.37 -7.40 -0.06
CA ASP A 50 28.45 -7.14 -0.99
C ASP A 50 28.13 -7.58 -2.44
N ASP A 51 28.48 -6.70 -3.39
CA ASP A 51 28.71 -6.93 -4.83
C ASP A 51 27.53 -7.40 -5.71
N HIS A 52 26.86 -6.46 -6.38
CA HIS A 52 26.71 -6.42 -7.85
C HIS A 52 25.95 -5.16 -8.31
N ASP A 53 26.73 -4.24 -8.89
CA ASP A 53 26.48 -3.38 -10.06
C ASP A 53 25.09 -2.73 -10.30
N ASP A 54 25.15 -1.40 -10.26
CA ASP A 54 24.43 -0.41 -11.08
C ASP A 54 22.91 -0.28 -10.95
N HIS A 55 22.47 0.66 -10.10
CA HIS A 55 21.57 1.73 -10.51
C HIS A 55 21.74 2.96 -9.61
N ASP A 56 22.38 3.98 -10.18
CA ASP A 56 22.45 5.36 -9.71
C ASP A 56 21.06 5.95 -9.45
N HIS A 57 20.75 6.24 -8.19
CA HIS A 57 19.87 7.33 -7.81
C HIS A 57 20.43 7.97 -6.54
N GLY A 58 21.25 9.00 -6.73
CA GLY A 58 21.56 9.94 -5.66
C GLY A 58 20.31 10.65 -5.18
N ASP A 59 20.06 10.61 -3.87
CA ASP A 59 19.78 11.82 -3.12
C ASP A 59 20.26 11.61 -1.67
N ALA A 60 20.86 12.66 -1.13
CA ALA A 60 21.51 12.69 0.16
C ALA A 60 20.54 13.25 1.18
N HIS A 61 20.28 12.51 2.26
CA HIS A 61 19.76 13.12 3.49
C HIS A 61 20.52 12.59 4.71
N GLU A 62 21.24 13.53 5.31
CA GLU A 62 21.89 13.42 6.61
C GLU A 62 20.84 13.39 7.74
N ASP A 63 21.21 12.65 8.80
CA ASP A 63 20.87 12.83 10.22
C ASP A 63 19.44 12.56 10.70
N HIS A 64 19.29 11.50 11.51
CA HIS A 64 19.07 11.68 12.95
C HIS A 64 19.21 10.35 13.71
N GLU A 65 20.12 10.34 14.68
CA GLU A 65 20.18 9.37 15.77
C GLU A 65 18.97 9.57 16.70
N ASP A 66 18.19 8.51 16.95
CA ASP A 66 17.51 8.34 18.24
C ASP A 66 17.34 6.85 18.55
N HIS A 67 17.84 6.45 19.72
CA HIS A 67 17.74 5.11 20.28
C HIS A 67 16.54 5.08 21.22
N ASP A 68 15.45 4.43 20.81
CA ASP A 68 14.40 4.00 21.74
C ASP A 68 14.16 2.48 21.62
N GLU A 69 14.68 1.78 22.62
CA GLU A 69 14.46 0.36 22.89
C GLU A 69 13.05 0.17 23.44
N ALA A 70 12.05 0.27 22.55
CA ALA A 70 10.77 -0.41 22.70
C ALA A 70 10.84 -1.70 21.88
N GLU A 71 10.12 -2.74 22.29
CA GLU A 71 9.94 -3.94 21.46
C GLU A 71 9.19 -3.57 20.18
N ASN A 72 9.94 -3.03 19.22
CA ASN A 72 9.47 -2.53 17.95
C ASN A 72 9.18 -3.74 17.07
N ILE A 73 7.91 -4.16 17.05
CA ILE A 73 7.38 -4.64 15.79
C ILE A 73 7.48 -3.43 14.87
N ASP A 74 8.52 -3.38 14.03
CA ASP A 74 8.66 -2.35 13.00
C ASP A 74 7.45 -2.46 12.07
N HIS A 75 6.42 -1.66 12.33
CA HIS A 75 5.33 -1.44 11.39
C HIS A 75 5.91 -0.64 10.24
N VAL A 76 5.86 -1.22 9.04
CA VAL A 76 6.30 -0.56 7.83
C VAL A 76 5.07 -0.10 7.07
N ASP A 77 4.97 1.20 6.85
CA ASP A 77 3.92 1.77 6.03
C ASP A 77 4.30 1.64 4.56
N PHE A 78 3.31 1.38 3.71
CA PHE A 78 3.44 1.49 2.27
C PHE A 78 2.33 2.40 1.73
N ARG A 79 2.58 3.00 0.57
CA ARG A 79 1.59 3.81 -0.14
C ARG A 79 1.37 3.22 -1.52
N VAL A 80 0.11 3.22 -1.95
CA VAL A 80 -0.24 2.99 -3.34
C VAL A 80 -1.31 3.99 -3.79
N GLN A 81 -1.24 4.38 -5.05
CA GLN A 81 -2.15 5.33 -5.67
C GLN A 81 -2.73 4.72 -6.95
N TYR A 82 -4.06 4.67 -7.03
CA TYR A 82 -4.79 4.17 -8.19
C TYR A 82 -5.71 5.25 -8.76
N THR A 83 -5.83 5.26 -10.08
CA THR A 83 -6.85 6.01 -10.81
C THR A 83 -7.87 5.03 -11.40
N PHE A 84 -9.16 5.33 -11.26
CA PHE A 84 -10.25 4.58 -11.87
C PHE A 84 -11.05 5.48 -12.81
N GLU A 85 -11.18 5.08 -14.06
CA GLU A 85 -12.05 5.69 -15.06
C GLU A 85 -13.28 4.79 -15.26
N CYS A 86 -14.42 5.20 -14.69
CA CYS A 86 -15.68 4.44 -14.76
C CYS A 86 -16.66 5.10 -15.73
N ALA A 87 -17.38 4.30 -16.53
CA ALA A 87 -18.45 4.79 -17.41
C ALA A 87 -19.74 5.13 -16.64
N ASP A 88 -20.01 4.37 -15.57
CA ASP A 88 -21.17 4.52 -14.69
C ASP A 88 -20.82 5.30 -13.42
N SER A 89 -21.84 5.76 -12.68
CA SER A 89 -21.64 6.38 -11.37
C SER A 89 -21.07 5.38 -10.36
N LEU A 90 -20.07 5.81 -9.60
CA LEU A 90 -19.55 5.04 -8.47
C LEU A 90 -20.62 4.83 -7.39
N PRO A 91 -20.56 3.71 -6.64
CA PRO A 91 -21.40 3.54 -5.44
C PRO A 91 -21.05 4.59 -4.38
N SER A 92 -21.94 4.84 -3.41
CA SER A 92 -21.65 5.76 -2.30
C SER A 92 -20.63 5.21 -1.31
N GLN A 93 -20.38 3.89 -1.34
CA GLN A 93 -19.47 3.20 -0.46
C GLN A 93 -18.81 2.02 -1.19
N LEU A 94 -17.57 1.71 -0.84
CA LEU A 94 -16.84 0.52 -1.26
C LEU A 94 -16.41 -0.28 -0.03
N GLU A 95 -16.52 -1.60 -0.10
CA GLU A 95 -15.99 -2.47 0.96
C GLU A 95 -14.50 -2.71 0.75
N VAL A 96 -13.68 -2.50 1.79
CA VAL A 96 -12.25 -2.82 1.73
C VAL A 96 -12.00 -4.27 2.12
N THR A 97 -11.42 -5.03 1.19
CA THR A 97 -11.10 -6.45 1.34
C THR A 97 -9.70 -6.69 1.90
N ALA A 98 -8.86 -5.66 1.95
CA ALA A 98 -7.45 -5.76 2.33
C ALA A 98 -7.21 -6.47 3.66
N PHE A 99 -8.05 -6.24 4.68
CA PHE A 99 -7.92 -6.88 6.00
C PHE A 99 -8.09 -8.40 5.96
N ALA A 100 -8.84 -8.93 4.98
CA ALA A 100 -9.01 -10.37 4.79
C ALA A 100 -7.82 -10.98 4.03
N HIS A 101 -7.26 -10.26 3.06
CA HIS A 101 -6.08 -10.70 2.30
C HIS A 101 -4.79 -10.59 3.11
N PHE A 102 -4.66 -9.53 3.90
CA PHE A 102 -3.51 -9.19 4.73
C PHE A 102 -3.93 -8.90 6.17
N PRO A 103 -4.12 -9.94 7.01
CA PRO A 103 -4.58 -9.78 8.39
C PRO A 103 -3.64 -8.98 9.30
N ALA A 104 -2.39 -8.77 8.87
CA ALA A 104 -1.40 -7.97 9.58
C ALA A 104 -1.58 -6.45 9.36
N ILE A 105 -2.40 -6.02 8.39
CA ILE A 105 -2.74 -4.61 8.21
C ILE A 105 -3.66 -4.18 9.36
N GLU A 106 -3.21 -3.25 10.18
CA GLU A 106 -4.01 -2.75 11.31
C GLU A 106 -4.93 -1.59 10.90
N ARG A 107 -4.46 -0.77 9.95
CA ARG A 107 -5.10 0.48 9.54
C ARG A 107 -4.82 0.79 8.08
N ILE A 108 -5.80 1.38 7.41
CA ILE A 108 -5.63 1.94 6.06
C ILE A 108 -6.13 3.38 6.07
N ASN A 109 -5.25 4.32 5.73
CA ASN A 109 -5.60 5.72 5.55
C ASN A 109 -5.86 5.98 4.07
N THR A 110 -7.12 6.24 3.72
CA THR A 110 -7.54 6.47 2.34
C THR A 110 -7.78 7.96 2.08
N GLN A 111 -7.34 8.41 0.91
CA GLN A 111 -7.61 9.74 0.37
C GLN A 111 -8.03 9.56 -1.08
N TRP A 112 -9.05 10.29 -1.52
CA TRP A 112 -9.54 10.21 -2.90
C TRP A 112 -10.04 11.56 -3.37
N ILE A 113 -10.19 11.70 -4.68
CA ILE A 113 -10.85 12.83 -5.34
C ILE A 113 -11.84 12.26 -6.34
N ILE A 114 -13.15 12.49 -6.13
CA ILE A 114 -14.20 12.05 -7.05
C ILE A 114 -14.99 13.28 -7.50
N ALA A 115 -15.11 13.46 -8.82
CA ALA A 115 -15.79 14.62 -9.41
C ALA A 115 -15.32 15.98 -8.82
N GLY A 116 -14.03 16.10 -8.52
CA GLY A 116 -13.41 17.31 -7.95
C GLY A 116 -13.64 17.51 -6.45
N ARG A 117 -14.25 16.55 -5.75
CA ARG A 117 -14.41 16.58 -4.29
C ARG A 117 -13.39 15.66 -3.62
N PRO A 118 -12.50 16.18 -2.75
CA PRO A 118 -11.60 15.36 -1.97
C PRO A 118 -12.33 14.72 -0.79
N GLY A 119 -11.89 13.53 -0.38
CA GLY A 119 -12.36 12.83 0.81
C GLY A 119 -11.24 12.09 1.54
N PHE A 120 -11.52 11.70 2.78
CA PHE A 120 -10.59 10.95 3.64
C PHE A 120 -11.36 9.99 4.55
N ASN A 121 -10.88 8.75 4.68
CA ASN A 121 -11.38 7.76 5.65
C ASN A 121 -10.19 7.02 6.27
N GLU A 122 -10.24 6.83 7.58
CA GLU A 122 -9.41 5.87 8.30
C GLU A 122 -10.19 4.58 8.47
N LEU A 123 -9.62 3.47 8.00
CA LEU A 123 -10.27 2.16 7.97
C LEU A 123 -9.54 1.19 8.89
N THR A 124 -10.29 0.29 9.51
CA THR A 124 -9.79 -0.82 10.34
C THR A 124 -10.59 -2.08 10.03
N VAL A 125 -10.16 -3.24 10.55
CA VAL A 125 -10.92 -4.50 10.40
C VAL A 125 -12.38 -4.41 10.91
N ASN A 126 -12.66 -3.53 11.87
CA ASN A 126 -14.00 -3.33 12.43
C ASN A 126 -14.79 -2.22 11.71
N ALA A 127 -14.14 -1.46 10.84
CA ALA A 127 -14.70 -0.35 10.07
C ALA A 127 -14.00 -0.28 8.70
N SER A 128 -14.32 -1.25 7.83
CA SER A 128 -13.67 -1.45 6.53
C SER A 128 -14.39 -0.78 5.35
N ALA A 129 -15.47 -0.05 5.63
CA ALA A 129 -16.28 0.61 4.64
C ALA A 129 -15.67 1.96 4.24
N LEU A 130 -15.25 2.10 2.99
CA LEU A 130 -14.80 3.35 2.39
C LEU A 130 -16.00 4.14 1.88
N SER A 131 -16.37 5.22 2.57
CA SER A 131 -17.41 6.14 2.11
C SER A 131 -16.87 7.08 1.04
N LEU A 132 -17.60 7.28 -0.07
CA LEU A 132 -17.20 8.12 -1.20
C LEU A 132 -18.00 9.44 -1.30
N GLU A 133 -18.81 9.76 -0.29
CA GLU A 133 -19.66 10.95 -0.23
C GLU A 133 -18.91 12.26 0.04
#